data_AF-A0A170PFZ6-F1
#
_entry.id   AF-A0A170PFZ6-F1
#
_cell.length_a   1.000
_cell.length_b   1.000
_cell.length_c   1.000
_cell.angle_alpha   90.00
_cell.angle_beta   90.00
_cell.angle_gamma   90.00
#
_symmetry.space_group_name_H-M   'P 1'
#
loop_
_entity.id
_entity.type
_entity.pdbx_description
1 polymer ?
#
loop_
_entity_poly.entity_id
_entity_poly.type
_entity_poly.pdbx_seq_one_letter_code
_entity_poly.pdbx_strand_id
1 'polypeptide(L)'
;MTDLLIRQVPDDLHTKLKKRARANRRSMNQEILILLEQFMDQERPVVPVLPSPLRGAFPIDDDWLWHAREEGRVSEFLEPPDQPSAAE
;
A
#
# COMPACT_ATOMS: atom_id res chain seq x y z
N MET A 1 -19.21 -16.83 20.45
CA MET A 1 -19.38 -15.44 20.93
C MET A 1 -18.58 -15.32 22.19
N THR A 2 -17.66 -14.37 22.24
CA THR A 2 -16.80 -14.14 23.40
C THR A 2 -17.14 -12.78 23.96
N ASP A 3 -17.53 -12.74 25.24
CA ASP A 3 -17.88 -11.49 25.91
C ASP A 3 -16.68 -10.98 26.73
N LEU A 4 -16.40 -9.68 26.61
CA LEU A 4 -15.35 -8.99 27.36
C LEU A 4 -16.00 -7.98 28.31
N LEU A 5 -15.80 -8.18 29.63
CA LEU A 5 -16.26 -7.24 30.65
C LEU A 5 -15.08 -6.42 31.17
N ILE A 6 -15.12 -5.12 30.93
CA ILE A 6 -14.15 -4.17 31.50
C ILE A 6 -14.80 -3.51 32.71
N ARG A 7 -14.28 -3.81 33.90
CA ARG A 7 -14.75 -3.21 35.17
C ARG A 7 -13.92 -1.98 35.52
N GLN A 8 -14.53 -1.06 36.29
CA GLN A 8 -13.85 0.12 36.84
C GLN A 8 -13.22 1.01 35.76
N VAL A 9 -13.93 1.23 34.65
CA VAL A 9 -13.51 2.19 33.63
C VAL A 9 -13.58 3.59 34.23
N PRO A 10 -12.49 4.39 34.19
CA PRO A 10 -12.51 5.77 34.63
C PRO A 10 -13.62 6.58 33.94
N ASP A 11 -14.32 7.43 34.69
CA ASP A 11 -15.47 8.20 34.17
C ASP A 11 -15.11 9.08 32.97
N ASP A 12 -13.89 9.62 32.96
CA ASP A 12 -13.38 10.43 31.86
C ASP A 12 -13.20 9.60 30.59
N LEU A 13 -12.67 8.38 30.72
CA LEU A 13 -12.50 7.44 29.62
C LEU A 13 -13.84 6.97 29.08
N HIS A 14 -14.77 6.62 29.96
CA HIS A 14 -16.14 6.23 29.58
C HIS A 14 -16.84 7.37 28.82
N THR A 15 -16.68 8.62 29.27
CA THR A 15 -17.25 9.79 28.61
C THR A 15 -16.64 10.02 27.22
N LYS A 16 -15.30 9.88 27.10
CA LYS A 16 -14.60 9.97 25.81
C LYS A 16 -15.09 8.90 24.83
N LEU A 17 -15.19 7.65 25.27
CA LEU A 17 -15.70 6.53 24.46
C LEU A 17 -17.13 6.79 23.98
N LYS A 18 -18.02 7.23 24.88
CA LYS A 18 -19.41 7.54 24.54
C LYS A 18 -19.52 8.69 23.53
N LYS A 19 -18.69 9.72 23.66
CA LYS A 19 -18.63 10.84 22.71
C LYS A 19 -18.17 10.36 21.32
N ARG A 20 -17.11 9.54 21.28
CA ARG A 20 -16.58 8.94 20.05
C ARG A 20 -17.61 8.04 19.35
N ALA A 21 -18.27 7.16 20.11
CA ALA A 21 -19.29 6.26 19.58
C ALA A 21 -20.47 7.04 18.97
N ARG A 22 -20.94 8.10 19.63
CA ARG A 22 -21.99 8.99 19.12
C ARG A 22 -21.56 9.71 17.83
N ALA A 23 -20.34 10.23 17.77
CA ALA A 23 -19.82 10.91 16.59
C ALA A 23 -19.77 9.98 15.37
N ASN A 24 -19.46 8.70 15.60
CA ASN A 24 -19.40 7.66 14.57
C ASN A 24 -20.73 6.91 14.37
N ARG A 25 -21.83 7.38 14.98
CA ARG A 25 -23.18 6.77 14.90
C ARG A 25 -23.22 5.27 15.22
N ARG A 26 -22.41 4.83 16.17
CA ARG A 26 -22.28 3.41 16.58
C ARG A 26 -22.50 3.21 18.07
N SER A 27 -22.70 1.96 18.46
CA SER A 27 -22.77 1.59 19.87
C SER A 27 -21.40 1.71 20.54
N MET A 28 -21.38 1.84 21.86
CA MET A 28 -20.12 1.91 22.62
C MET A 28 -19.32 0.61 22.51
N ASN A 29 -19.99 -0.55 22.51
CA ASN A 29 -19.32 -1.84 22.32
C ASN A 29 -18.66 -1.93 20.94
N GLN A 30 -19.33 -1.45 19.90
CA GLN A 30 -18.75 -1.43 18.55
C GLN A 30 -17.56 -0.47 18.44
N GLU A 31 -17.60 0.68 19.11
CA GLU A 31 -16.41 1.56 19.22
C GLU A 31 -15.24 0.85 19.89
N ILE A 32 -15.48 0.14 20.99
CA ILE A 32 -14.43 -0.59 21.73
C ILE A 32 -13.80 -1.66 20.84
N LEU A 33 -14.61 -2.43 20.12
CA LEU A 33 -14.09 -3.46 19.19
C LEU A 33 -13.20 -2.84 18.11
N ILE A 34 -13.65 -1.76 17.48
CA ILE A 34 -12.87 -1.08 16.43
C ILE A 34 -11.56 -0.52 16.98
N LEU A 35 -11.55 0.04 18.19
CA LEU A 35 -10.33 0.54 18.80
C LEU A 35 -9.34 -0.60 19.11
N LEU A 36 -9.85 -1.77 19.54
CA LEU A 36 -9.02 -2.95 19.76
C LEU A 36 -8.44 -3.47 18.44
N GLU A 37 -9.26 -3.61 17.39
CA GLU A 37 -8.82 -4.02 16.06
C GLU A 37 -7.74 -3.08 15.51
N GLN A 38 -7.97 -1.76 15.56
CA GLN A 38 -7.01 -0.76 15.11
C GLN A 38 -5.68 -0.83 15.86
N PHE A 39 -5.72 -1.07 17.17
CA PHE A 39 -4.50 -1.18 17.97
C PHE A 39 -3.71 -2.44 17.61
N MET A 40 -4.40 -3.57 17.41
CA MET A 40 -3.77 -4.83 17.00
C MET A 40 -3.18 -4.75 15.58
N ASP A 41 -3.83 -4.04 14.66
CA ASP A 41 -3.31 -3.81 13.31
C ASP A 41 -2.08 -2.87 13.32
N GLN A 42 -2.03 -1.90 14.24
CA GLN A 42 -0.89 -1.00 14.41
C GLN A 42 0.37 -1.70 14.93
N GLU A 43 0.23 -2.77 15.73
CA GLU A 43 1.36 -3.56 16.22
C GLU A 43 2.12 -4.30 15.10
N ARG A 44 1.57 -4.34 13.89
CA ARG A 44 2.28 -4.79 12.71
C ARG A 44 2.73 -3.58 11.88
N PRO A 45 3.90 -3.00 12.14
CA PRO A 45 4.57 -2.24 11.09
C PRO A 45 4.88 -3.24 9.98
N VAL A 46 3.98 -3.31 9.00
CA VAL A 46 4.33 -3.83 7.69
C VAL A 46 5.31 -2.81 7.15
N VAL A 47 6.59 -2.97 7.51
CA VAL A 47 7.66 -2.38 6.72
C VAL A 47 7.40 -2.92 5.32
N PRO A 48 6.98 -2.08 4.36
CA PRO A 48 6.79 -2.56 3.01
C PRO A 48 8.15 -3.09 2.61
N VAL A 49 8.26 -4.40 2.41
CA VAL A 49 9.44 -4.98 1.77
C VAL A 49 9.36 -4.46 0.34
N LEU A 50 10.00 -3.31 0.10
CA LEU A 50 10.14 -2.80 -1.24
C LEU A 50 10.88 -3.89 -2.03
N PRO A 51 10.38 -4.28 -3.22
CA PRO A 51 11.16 -5.15 -4.07
C PRO A 51 12.52 -4.49 -4.31
N SER A 52 13.56 -5.32 -4.45
CA SER A 52 14.87 -4.80 -4.84
C SER A 52 14.71 -3.97 -6.12
N PRO A 53 15.40 -2.81 -6.24
CA PRO A 53 15.31 -1.98 -7.43
C PRO A 53 15.49 -2.82 -8.69
N LEU A 54 14.52 -2.73 -9.61
CA LEU A 54 14.62 -3.39 -10.90
C LEU A 54 15.81 -2.79 -11.63
N ARG A 55 16.82 -3.62 -11.93
CA ARG A 55 17.86 -3.24 -12.90
C ARG A 55 17.26 -3.41 -14.29
N GLY A 56 17.14 -2.31 -15.03
CA GLY A 56 16.79 -2.37 -16.45
C GLY A 56 17.80 -3.21 -17.22
N ALA A 57 17.34 -3.89 -18.28
CA ALA A 57 18.20 -4.73 -19.13
C ALA A 57 19.28 -3.92 -19.87
N PHE A 58 19.03 -2.63 -20.09
CA PHE A 58 19.93 -1.71 -20.76
C PHE A 58 19.76 -0.29 -20.19
N PRO A 59 20.78 0.58 -20.30
CA PRO A 59 20.66 1.99 -19.95
C PRO A 59 19.73 2.70 -20.94
N ILE A 60 18.81 3.52 -20.42
CA ILE A 60 17.99 4.42 -21.24
C ILE A 60 18.82 5.67 -21.48
N ASP A 61 19.35 5.82 -22.70
CA ASP A 61 20.07 7.02 -23.16
C ASP A 61 19.18 7.93 -24.03
N ASP A 62 19.70 9.13 -24.31
CA ASP A 62 18.95 10.17 -25.06
C ASP A 62 18.65 9.74 -26.51
N ASP A 63 19.53 8.94 -27.12
CA ASP A 63 19.36 8.42 -28.48
C ASP A 63 18.22 7.40 -28.50
N TRP A 64 18.20 6.46 -27.56
CA TRP A 64 17.11 5.52 -27.37
C TRP A 64 15.78 6.23 -27.13
N LEU A 65 15.78 7.29 -26.31
CA LEU A 65 14.58 8.06 -26.02
C LEU A 65 14.05 8.80 -27.25
N TRP A 66 14.96 9.32 -28.09
CA TRP A 66 14.62 9.94 -29.36
C TRP A 66 13.98 8.93 -30.30
N HIS A 67 14.58 7.75 -30.45
CA HIS A 67 14.07 6.68 -31.34
C HIS A 67 12.69 6.19 -30.90
N ALA A 68 12.51 5.88 -29.61
CA ALA A 68 11.22 5.46 -29.07
C ALA A 68 10.12 6.52 -29.25
N ARG A 69 10.46 7.82 -29.15
CA ARG A 69 9.51 8.91 -29.36
C ARG A 69 9.10 9.04 -30.82
N GLU A 70 10.03 8.84 -31.75
CA GLU A 70 9.75 8.91 -33.19
C GLU A 70 9.00 7.67 -33.68
N GLU A 71 9.33 6.48 -33.18
CA GLU A 71 8.60 5.22 -33.42
C GLU A 71 7.15 5.28 -32.94
N GLY A 72 6.89 5.86 -31.76
CA GLY A 72 5.52 6.09 -31.28
C GLY A 72 4.74 7.13 -32.10
N ARG A 73 5.44 7.96 -32.89
CA ARG A 73 4.86 8.97 -33.80
C ARG A 73 4.55 8.39 -35.18
N VAL A 74 5.29 7.35 -35.59
CA VAL A 74 5.15 6.62 -36.84
C VAL A 74 4.71 5.19 -36.48
N SER A 75 3.46 5.03 -36.07
CA SER A 75 2.95 3.77 -35.52
C SER A 75 3.12 2.58 -36.49
N GLU A 76 4.16 1.78 -36.26
CA GLU A 76 4.25 0.36 -36.60
C GLU A 76 5.26 -0.27 -35.63
N PHE A 77 4.86 -1.36 -34.96
CA PHE A 77 5.66 -2.11 -33.98
C PHE A 77 7.09 -2.34 -34.49
N LEU A 78 8.10 -1.73 -33.87
CA LEU A 78 9.49 -2.08 -34.11
C LEU A 78 9.89 -3.20 -33.15
N GLU A 79 10.15 -4.38 -33.70
CA GLU A 79 10.80 -5.45 -32.95
C GLU A 79 12.14 -4.96 -32.39
N PRO A 80 12.53 -5.41 -31.18
CA PRO A 80 13.80 -5.02 -30.58
C PRO A 80 14.97 -5.37 -31.53
N PRO A 81 16.04 -4.54 -31.57
CA PRO A 81 17.15 -4.75 -32.47
C PRO A 81 17.75 -6.13 -32.27
N ASP A 82 17.91 -6.84 -33.40
CA ASP A 82 18.54 -8.15 -33.51
C ASP A 82 19.82 -8.20 -32.67
N GLN A 83 19.85 -9.13 -31.70
CA GLN A 83 21.06 -9.39 -30.93
C GLN A 83 22.14 -9.90 -31.89
N PRO A 84 23.41 -9.47 -31.76
CA PRO A 84 24.46 -9.94 -32.63
C PRO A 84 24.60 -11.46 -32.50
N SER A 85 24.36 -12.13 -33.62
CA SER A 85 24.61 -13.54 -33.89
C SER A 85 25.96 -13.96 -33.28
N ALA A 86 25.90 -14.80 -32.25
CA ALA A 86 27.06 -15.50 -31.76
C ALA A 86 27.48 -16.52 -32.82
N ALA A 87 28.66 -16.28 -33.38
CA ALA A 87 29.32 -17.15 -34.33
C ALA A 87 29.64 -18.53 -33.72
N GLU A 88 29.33 -19.59 -34.47
CA GLU A 88 29.97 -20.90 -34.41
C GLU A 88 30.20 -21.42 -35.83
#